data_AF-Q8DV64-F1
#
_entry.id   AF-Q8DV64-F1
#
_cell.length_a   1.000
_cell.length_b   1.000
_cell.length_c   1.000
_cell.angle_alpha   90.00
_cell.angle_beta   90.00
_cell.angle_gamma   90.00
#
_symmetry.space_group_name_H-M   'P 1'
#
loop_
_entity.id
_entity.type
_entity.pdbx_description
1 polymer ?
#
loop_
_entity_poly.entity_id
_entity_poly.type
_entity_poly.pdbx_seq_one_letter_code
_entity_poly.pdbx_strand_id
1 'polypeptide(L)'
;MNILDRYFVLSDLAGKDKRKLTELCNLFSENAIIEANDGNTYSGREEINPFFEKFFNKNSELKHLWDTKEIADDWRRQIGRLYAAEKLESTLL
;
A
#
# COMPACT_ATOMS: atom_id res chain seq x y z
N MET A 1 1.09 15.44 7.22
CA MET A 1 1.18 14.07 6.68
C MET A 1 0.16 13.23 7.40
N ASN A 2 -0.86 12.75 6.69
CA ASN A 2 -1.93 11.96 7.28
C ASN A 2 -1.60 10.45 7.23
N ILE A 3 -2.50 9.61 7.75
CA ILE A 3 -2.29 8.17 7.82
C ILE A 3 -2.16 7.52 6.42
N LEU A 4 -2.78 8.09 5.40
CA LEU A 4 -2.72 7.57 4.03
C LEU A 4 -1.46 8.00 3.29
N ASP A 5 -0.94 9.20 3.55
CA ASP A 5 0.41 9.56 3.10
C ASP A 5 1.45 8.59 3.67
N ARG A 6 1.30 8.23 4.96
CA ARG A 6 2.18 7.26 5.61
C ARG A 6 2.04 5.86 5.01
N TYR A 7 0.83 5.46 4.65
CA TYR A 7 0.58 4.20 3.94
C TYR A 7 1.42 4.12 2.66
N PHE A 8 1.37 5.13 1.78
CA PHE A 8 2.12 5.10 0.52
C PHE A 8 3.63 5.10 0.71
N VAL A 9 4.14 5.90 1.65
CA VAL A 9 5.58 5.92 1.97
C VAL A 9 6.05 4.57 2.48
N LEU A 10 5.30 3.92 3.36
CA LEU A 10 5.66 2.59 3.86
C LEU A 10 5.53 1.52 2.79
N SER A 11 4.53 1.64 1.91
CA SER A 11 4.30 0.77 0.76
C SER A 11 5.52 0.75 -0.16
N ASP A 12 6.08 1.91 -0.53
CA ASP A 12 7.31 2.04 -1.34
C ASP A 12 8.53 1.31 -0.72
N LEU A 13 8.58 1.21 0.61
CA LEU A 13 9.71 0.64 1.33
C LEU A 13 9.50 -0.84 1.69
N ALA A 14 8.26 -1.31 1.73
CA ALA A 14 7.88 -2.64 2.23
C ALA A 14 8.47 -3.79 1.39
N GLY A 15 8.70 -3.58 0.10
CA GLY A 15 9.39 -4.53 -0.78
C GLY A 15 10.85 -4.78 -0.42
N LYS A 16 11.51 -3.85 0.28
CA LYS A 16 12.95 -3.89 0.60
C LYS A 16 13.24 -4.00 2.09
N ASP A 17 12.34 -3.53 2.96
CA ASP A 17 12.51 -3.57 4.41
C ASP A 17 11.30 -4.22 5.09
N LYS A 18 11.49 -5.43 5.61
CA LYS A 18 10.47 -6.17 6.35
C LYS A 18 9.93 -5.41 7.56
N ARG A 19 10.72 -4.54 8.19
CA ARG A 19 10.24 -3.71 9.31
C ARG A 19 9.24 -2.68 8.82
N LYS A 20 9.44 -2.13 7.61
CA LYS A 20 8.50 -1.19 6.98
C LYS A 20 7.21 -1.89 6.55
N LEU A 21 7.29 -3.14 6.12
CA LEU A 21 6.12 -3.99 5.94
C LEU A 21 5.34 -4.19 7.24
N THR A 22 6.01 -4.51 8.35
CA THR A 22 5.34 -4.61 9.67
C THR A 22 4.70 -3.28 10.09
N GLU A 23 5.39 -2.15 9.90
CA GLU A 23 4.82 -0.83 10.17
C GLU A 23 3.59 -0.53 9.30
N LEU A 24 3.60 -0.94 8.03
CA LEU A 24 2.48 -0.78 7.09
C LEU A 24 1.25 -1.55 7.58
N CYS A 25 1.42 -2.83 7.91
CA CYS A 25 0.35 -3.67 8.42
C CYS A 25 -0.27 -3.12 9.72
N ASN A 26 0.56 -2.50 10.57
CA ASN A 26 0.10 -1.89 11.81
C ASN A 26 -0.76 -0.62 11.61
N LEU A 27 -0.84 -0.06 10.39
CA LEU A 27 -1.76 1.05 10.10
C LEU A 27 -3.24 0.61 10.07
N PHE A 28 -3.49 -0.68 9.84
CA PHE A 28 -4.84 -1.24 9.75
C PHE A 28 -5.40 -1.56 11.14
N SER A 29 -6.69 -1.31 11.35
CA SER A 29 -7.39 -1.78 12.56
C SER A 29 -7.51 -3.30 12.57
N GLU A 30 -7.79 -3.88 13.73
CA GLU A 30 -7.97 -5.34 13.88
C GLU A 30 -9.07 -5.91 12.97
N ASN A 31 -10.09 -5.11 12.66
CA ASN A 31 -11.25 -5.44 11.83
C ASN A 31 -11.25 -4.72 10.47
N ALA A 32 -10.09 -4.24 10.01
CA ALA A 32 -10.00 -3.56 8.72
C ALA A 32 -10.38 -4.51 7.57
N ILE A 33 -10.84 -3.93 6.46
CA ILE A 33 -11.22 -4.67 5.26
C ILE A 33 -10.46 -4.10 4.07
N ILE A 34 -9.85 -4.96 3.27
CA ILE A 34 -9.23 -4.62 1.98
C ILE A 34 -10.01 -5.30 0.87
N GLU A 35 -10.55 -4.50 -0.04
CA GLU A 35 -11.11 -4.97 -1.31
C GLU A 35 -10.02 -4.85 -2.38
N ALA A 36 -9.52 -5.99 -2.84
CA ALA A 36 -8.45 -6.04 -3.82
C ALA A 36 -9.01 -6.11 -5.26
N ASN A 37 -8.22 -5.63 -6.22
CA ASN A 37 -8.61 -5.63 -7.63
C ASN A 37 -8.65 -7.03 -8.28
N ASP A 38 -8.25 -8.07 -7.55
CA ASP A 38 -8.38 -9.46 -7.97
C ASP A 38 -9.77 -10.05 -7.66
N GLY A 39 -10.68 -9.23 -7.10
CA GLY A 39 -12.03 -9.63 -6.72
C GLY A 39 -12.12 -10.25 -5.33
N ASN A 40 -10.99 -10.39 -4.61
CA ASN A 40 -10.97 -10.89 -3.25
C ASN A 40 -11.15 -9.77 -2.22
N THR A 41 -11.70 -10.14 -1.07
CA THR A 41 -11.78 -9.29 0.12
C THR A 41 -10.99 -9.95 1.24
N TYR A 42 -10.17 -9.16 1.94
CA TYR A 42 -9.37 -9.61 3.07
C TYR A 42 -9.84 -8.88 4.32
N SER A 43 -10.24 -9.63 5.34
CA SER A 43 -10.85 -9.12 6.57
C SER A 43 -9.96 -9.39 7.77
N GLY A 44 -9.65 -8.32 8.49
CA GLY A 44 -8.82 -8.32 9.69
C GLY A 44 -7.34 -8.56 9.42
N ARG A 45 -6.51 -8.34 10.45
CA ARG A 45 -5.04 -8.42 10.32
C ARG A 45 -4.54 -9.81 9.93
N GLU A 46 -5.26 -10.86 10.33
CA GLU A 46 -4.90 -12.24 9.97
C GLU A 46 -4.89 -12.48 8.46
N GLU A 47 -5.78 -11.83 7.71
CA GLU A 47 -5.84 -11.94 6.25
C GLU A 47 -5.06 -10.82 5.53
N ILE A 48 -5.03 -9.62 6.12
CA ILE A 48 -4.33 -8.45 5.55
C ILE A 48 -2.81 -8.63 5.58
N ASN A 49 -2.24 -9.20 6.65
CA ASN A 49 -0.79 -9.34 6.75
C ASN A 49 -0.23 -10.28 5.66
N PRO A 50 -0.77 -11.51 5.47
CA PRO A 50 -0.33 -12.39 4.39
C PRO A 50 -0.56 -11.80 3.00
N PHE A 51 -1.63 -11.01 2.81
CA PHE A 51 -1.87 -10.30 1.55
C PHE A 51 -0.70 -9.38 1.20
N PHE A 52 -0.28 -8.51 2.13
CA PHE A 52 0.83 -7.60 1.87
C PHE A 52 2.18 -8.33 1.79
N GLU A 53 2.42 -9.35 2.60
CA GLU A 53 3.62 -10.19 2.48
C GLU A 53 3.73 -10.80 1.08
N LYS A 54 2.65 -11.40 0.57
CA LYS A 54 2.61 -11.97 -0.78
C LYS A 54 2.80 -10.89 -1.85
N PHE A 55 2.22 -9.71 -1.68
CA PHE A 55 2.33 -8.60 -2.62
C PHE A 55 3.77 -8.09 -2.73
N PHE A 56 4.42 -7.77 -1.61
CA PHE A 56 5.75 -7.18 -1.58
C PHE A 56 6.89 -8.19 -1.81
N ASN A 57 6.66 -9.48 -1.54
CA ASN A 57 7.61 -10.52 -1.95
C ASN A 57 7.70 -10.66 -3.47
N LYS A 58 6.62 -10.37 -4.20
CA LYS A 58 6.60 -10.38 -5.67
C LYS A 58 7.11 -9.07 -6.28
N ASN A 59 6.87 -7.95 -5.59
CA ASN A 59 7.21 -6.61 -6.04
C ASN A 59 8.22 -6.01 -5.05
N SER A 60 9.50 -6.35 -5.22
CA SER A 60 10.57 -5.86 -4.33
C SER A 60 10.96 -4.40 -4.61
N GLU A 61 10.72 -3.91 -5.83
CA GLU A 61 10.90 -2.52 -6.22
C GLU A 61 9.59 -1.96 -6.77
N LEU A 62 9.11 -0.89 -6.16
CA LEU A 62 7.91 -0.19 -6.57
C LEU A 62 7.96 1.26 -6.12
N LYS A 63 7.20 2.11 -6.81
CA LYS A 63 7.08 3.52 -6.47
C LYS A 63 5.65 3.99 -6.69
N HIS A 64 5.01 4.45 -5.63
CA HIS A 64 3.67 5.02 -5.66
C HIS A 64 3.73 6.48 -6.05
N LEU A 65 2.81 6.88 -6.94
CA LEU A 65 2.42 8.27 -7.14
C LEU A 65 1.02 8.43 -6.58
N TRP A 66 0.80 9.37 -5.66
CA TRP A 66 -0.53 9.58 -5.06
C TRP A 66 -0.81 11.07 -4.88
N ASP A 67 -2.09 11.40 -4.80
CA ASP A 67 -2.60 12.73 -4.45
C ASP A 67 -3.65 12.56 -3.37
N THR A 68 -3.41 13.14 -2.20
CA THR A 68 -4.27 12.97 -1.02
C THR A 68 -5.14 14.21 -0.84
N LYS A 69 -6.47 14.05 -0.97
CA LYS A 69 -7.44 15.13 -0.76
C LYS A 69 -8.31 14.86 0.45
N GLU A 70 -8.42 15.83 1.35
CA GLU A 70 -9.40 15.80 2.42
C GLU A 70 -10.74 16.28 1.88
N ILE A 71 -11.77 15.46 2.02
CA ILE A 71 -13.14 15.83 1.68
C ILE A 71 -13.84 16.16 2.99
N ALA A 72 -14.39 17.37 3.09
CA ALA A 72 -15.14 17.83 4.25
C ALA A 72 -16.51 17.15 4.28
N ASP A 73 -16.54 15.94 4.82
CA ASP A 73 -17.73 15.26 5.34
C ASP A 73 -17.25 14.38 6.50
N ASP A 74 -18.13 14.03 7.45
CA ASP A 74 -17.83 13.21 8.64
C ASP A 74 -17.17 11.84 8.32
N TRP A 75 -17.11 11.49 7.04
CA TRP A 75 -16.42 10.33 6.49
C TRP A 75 -15.17 10.77 5.72
N ARG A 76 -13.99 10.43 6.26
CA ARG A 76 -12.73 10.58 5.52
C ARG A 76 -12.67 9.57 4.37
N ARG A 77 -13.18 9.95 3.20
CA ARG A 77 -12.92 9.26 1.93
C ARG A 77 -11.67 9.85 1.28
N GLN A 78 -10.73 9.00 0.92
CA GLN A 78 -9.53 9.39 0.18
C GLN A 78 -9.33 8.39 -0.96
N ILE A 79 -9.14 8.93 -2.17
CA ILE A 79 -8.98 8.16 -3.40
C ILE A 79 -7.50 8.22 -3.78
N GLY A 80 -6.77 7.14 -3.54
CA GLY A 80 -5.42 6.96 -4.08
C GLY A 80 -5.48 6.27 -5.43
N ARG A 81 -4.75 6.78 -6.43
CA ARG A 81 -4.50 6.04 -7.68
C ARG A 81 -3.13 5.40 -7.57
N LEU A 82 -3.08 4.08 -7.63
CA LEU A 82 -1.83 3.33 -7.63
C LEU A 82 -1.28 3.24 -9.05
N TYR A 83 -0.08 3.80 -9.27
CA TYR A 83 0.73 3.53 -10.44
C TYR A 83 1.96 2.75 -9.97
N ALA A 84 2.13 1.51 -10.43
CA ALA A 84 3.39 0.79 -10.27
C ALA A 84 4.19 1.00 -11.56
N ALA A 85 5.36 1.64 -11.45
CA ALA A 85 6.31 1.77 -12.55
C ALA A 85 7.48 0.81 -12.30
N GLU A 86 7.73 -0.11 -13.24
CA GLU A 86 9.01 -0.81 -13.30
C GLU A 86 10.09 0.16 -13.77
N LYS A 87 11.26 0.10 -13.13
CA LYS A 87 12.43 0.81 -13.64
C LYS A 87 12.84 0.14 -14.95
N LEU A 88 12.56 0.80 -16.09
CA LEU A 88 13.24 0.46 -17.34
C LEU A 88 14.74 0.69 -17.09
N GLU A 89 15.55 -0.36 -17.11
CA GLU A 89 16.99 -0.18 -17.26
C GLU A 89 17.21 0.60 -18.55
N SER A 90 17.79 1.80 -18.47
CA SER A 90 18.13 2.54 -19.67
C SER A 90 19.30 1.83 -20.35
N THR A 91 19.00 0.86 -21.20
CA THR A 91 19.93 0.45 -22.25
C THR A 91 19.79 1.47 -23.38
N LEU A 92 20.45 2.61 -23.22
CA LEU A 92 20.81 3.46 -24.35
C LEU A 92 22.33 3.51 -24.39
N LEU A 93 22.84 2.81 -25.42
CA LEU A 93 24.18 2.90 -26.00
C LEU A 93 24.59 4.35 -26.28
#